data_AF-A0A2H6GNJ9-F1
#
_entry.id   AF-A0A2H6GNJ9-F1
#
_cell.length_a   1.000
_cell.length_b   1.000
_cell.length_c   1.000
_cell.angle_alpha   90.00
_cell.angle_beta   90.00
_cell.angle_gamma   90.00
#
_symmetry.space_group_name_H-M   'P 1'
#
loop_
_entity.id
_entity.type
_entity.pdbx_description
1 polymer ?
#
loop_
_entity_poly.entity_id
_entity_poly.type
_entity_poly.pdbx_seq_one_letter_code
_entity_poly.pdbx_strand_id
1 'polypeptide(L)'
;MVGVIVGGNAAKGHRIICRPFQFATGDTQLPVTVTDQEITRLNEAGVKAVRFNIKRGGSEKLQYLESLAEQVYDLAKWHVELYVDSSELDNLKDRLIKLPAVSIDHLGLSKKGFKTLLWLVERGVKVKATGFGRVDFDVKQALQDVCKANPDALIFGTDRPSTRAPRPYSDDDIRLLIDALGGYAEKVFYDNALSLYQLSKTIDLAQ
;
A
#
# COMPACT_ATOMS: atom_id res chain seq x y z
N MET A 1 -6.83 -9.18 -3.20
CA MET A 1 -7.85 -8.50 -2.38
C MET A 1 -7.26 -8.19 -1.01
N VAL A 2 -6.26 -7.31 -0.98
CA VAL A 2 -5.84 -6.64 0.24
C VAL A 2 -6.74 -5.42 0.35
N GLY A 3 -7.84 -5.54 1.09
CA GLY A 3 -8.71 -4.41 1.38
C GLY A 3 -7.99 -3.45 2.31
N VAL A 4 -7.83 -2.20 1.87
CA VAL A 4 -7.43 -1.10 2.77
C VAL A 4 -8.68 -0.68 3.54
N ILE A 5 -8.70 -1.02 4.83
CA ILE A 5 -9.73 -0.53 5.76
C ILE A 5 -9.26 0.83 6.22
N VAL A 6 -9.90 1.88 5.70
CA VAL A 6 -9.68 3.27 6.10
C VAL A 6 -10.53 3.54 7.35
N GLY A 7 -9.89 3.57 8.53
CA GLY A 7 -10.57 3.79 9.83
C GLY A 7 -10.65 5.27 10.20
N GLY A 8 -11.82 5.73 10.66
CA GLY A 8 -12.06 7.10 11.13
C GLY A 8 -11.94 7.28 12.66
N ASN A 9 -11.75 8.54 13.08
CA ASN A 9 -11.40 9.00 14.43
C ASN A 9 -12.55 8.91 15.45
N ALA A 10 -12.24 8.53 16.69
CA ALA A 10 -13.07 8.78 17.87
C ALA A 10 -12.20 8.80 19.14
N ALA A 11 -11.53 9.92 19.40
CA ALA A 11 -11.04 10.21 20.75
C ALA A 11 -12.24 10.47 21.67
N LYS A 12 -12.63 9.45 22.45
CA LYS A 12 -12.96 9.51 23.89
C LYS A 12 -13.52 8.17 24.39
N GLY A 13 -12.76 7.51 25.26
CA GLY A 13 -13.25 6.47 26.18
C GLY A 13 -13.23 5.03 25.65
N HIS A 14 -12.16 4.29 25.98
CA HIS A 14 -12.10 2.83 26.19
C HIS A 14 -13.16 1.93 25.50
N ARG A 15 -13.31 2.04 24.18
CA ARG A 15 -13.97 1.07 23.30
C ARG A 15 -13.54 1.35 21.86
N ILE A 16 -12.67 0.49 21.30
CA ILE A 16 -12.32 0.53 19.88
C ILE A 16 -13.55 0.06 19.10
N ILE A 17 -14.37 1.00 18.65
CA ILE A 17 -15.49 0.76 17.75
C ILE A 17 -15.10 1.33 16.40
N CYS A 18 -14.56 0.47 15.52
CA CYS A 18 -14.37 0.81 14.11
C CYS A 18 -15.75 0.98 13.47
N ARG A 19 -16.18 2.24 13.24
CA ARG A 19 -17.33 2.49 12.36
C ARG A 19 -16.88 2.34 10.90
N PRO A 20 -17.60 1.59 10.06
CA PRO A 20 -17.23 1.39 8.66
C PRO A 20 -17.60 2.62 7.82
N PHE A 21 -16.62 3.26 7.18
CA PHE A 21 -16.83 3.93 5.89
C PHE A 21 -16.44 2.92 4.81
N GLN A 22 -17.39 2.50 3.98
CA GLN A 22 -17.18 1.48 2.95
C GLN A 22 -16.55 2.08 1.69
N PHE A 23 -15.24 2.31 1.70
CA PHE A 23 -14.46 2.30 0.45
C PHE A 23 -13.72 0.97 0.36
N ALA A 24 -14.37 -0.04 -0.22
CA ALA A 24 -13.68 -1.28 -0.57
C ALA A 24 -13.02 -1.08 -1.93
N THR A 25 -11.76 -0.66 -1.95
CA THR A 25 -10.97 -0.62 -3.19
C THR A 25 -10.25 -1.96 -3.40
N GLY A 26 -10.37 -2.52 -4.60
CA GLY A 26 -9.71 -3.78 -4.97
C GLY A 26 -8.34 -3.57 -5.63
N ASP A 27 -7.41 -4.48 -5.34
CA ASP A 27 -6.22 -4.78 -6.16
C ASP A 27 -6.53 -5.96 -7.07
N THR A 28 -6.11 -5.89 -8.34
CA THR A 28 -6.28 -6.99 -9.30
C THR A 28 -4.95 -7.34 -9.97
N GLN A 29 -4.86 -8.55 -10.54
CA GLN A 29 -3.81 -8.91 -11.47
C GLN A 29 -4.39 -8.90 -12.87
N LEU A 30 -3.81 -8.10 -13.76
CA LEU A 30 -4.26 -8.01 -15.14
C LEU A 30 -3.34 -8.82 -16.07
N PRO A 31 -3.90 -9.40 -17.16
CA PRO A 31 -3.07 -9.83 -18.28
C PRO A 31 -2.45 -8.60 -18.96
N VAL A 32 -1.31 -8.80 -19.61
CA VAL A 32 -0.62 -7.72 -20.36
C VAL A 32 -1.42 -7.22 -21.57
N THR A 33 -2.43 -8.00 -22.00
CA THR A 33 -3.33 -7.71 -23.10
C THR A 33 -4.64 -7.04 -22.66
N VAL A 34 -4.70 -6.53 -21.42
CA VAL A 34 -5.89 -5.84 -20.91
C VAL A 34 -6.20 -4.61 -21.76
N THR A 35 -7.48 -4.41 -22.07
CA THR A 35 -7.94 -3.30 -22.90
C THR A 35 -8.31 -2.09 -22.04
N ASP A 36 -8.27 -0.91 -22.63
CA ASP A 36 -8.67 0.34 -21.97
C ASP A 36 -10.13 0.30 -21.49
N GLN A 37 -11.00 -0.37 -22.25
CA GLN A 37 -12.40 -0.58 -21.88
C GLN A 37 -12.54 -1.40 -20.60
N GLU A 38 -11.74 -2.46 -20.45
CA GLU A 38 -11.75 -3.28 -19.24
C GLU A 38 -11.17 -2.52 -18.03
N ILE A 39 -10.10 -1.75 -18.23
CA ILE A 39 -9.55 -0.87 -17.18
C ILE A 39 -10.62 0.12 -16.70
N THR A 40 -11.35 0.74 -17.63
CA THR A 40 -12.43 1.68 -17.33
C THR A 40 -13.56 1.00 -16.55
N ARG A 41 -14.03 -0.14 -17.03
CA ARG A 41 -15.07 -0.94 -16.35
C ARG A 41 -14.66 -1.33 -14.92
N LEU A 42 -13.42 -1.77 -14.74
CA LEU A 42 -12.89 -2.13 -13.42
C LEU A 42 -12.78 -0.90 -12.50
N ASN A 43 -12.45 0.26 -13.05
CA ASN A 43 -12.37 1.50 -12.29
C ASN A 43 -13.74 1.94 -11.78
N GLU A 44 -14.78 1.81 -12.61
CA GLU A 44 -16.18 2.02 -12.22
C GLU A 44 -16.64 1.02 -11.16
N ALA A 45 -16.11 -0.20 -11.19
CA ALA A 45 -16.31 -1.22 -10.16
C ALA A 45 -15.49 -1.00 -8.87
N GLY A 46 -14.72 0.08 -8.77
CA GLY A 46 -13.96 0.45 -7.57
C GLY A 46 -12.54 -0.13 -7.48
N VAL A 47 -12.03 -0.75 -8.55
CA VAL A 47 -10.61 -1.11 -8.64
C VAL A 47 -9.78 0.16 -8.80
N LYS A 48 -8.64 0.22 -8.10
CA LYS A 48 -7.78 1.42 -8.05
C LYS A 48 -6.28 1.12 -8.17
N ALA A 49 -5.92 -0.16 -8.31
CA ALA A 49 -4.55 -0.59 -8.39
C ALA A 49 -4.41 -1.92 -9.14
N VAL A 50 -3.25 -2.11 -9.77
CA VAL A 50 -2.81 -3.39 -10.32
C VAL A 50 -1.63 -3.92 -9.52
N ARG A 51 -1.65 -5.20 -9.15
CA ARG A 51 -0.62 -5.81 -8.31
C ARG A 51 0.30 -6.74 -9.10
N PHE A 52 1.61 -6.57 -8.95
CA PHE A 52 2.62 -7.46 -9.51
C PHE A 52 3.26 -8.30 -8.39
N ASN A 53 3.33 -9.61 -8.62
CA ASN A 53 3.95 -10.54 -7.69
C ASN A 53 5.34 -10.94 -8.17
N ILE A 54 6.37 -10.22 -7.73
CA ILE A 54 7.76 -10.47 -8.15
C ILE A 54 8.35 -11.60 -7.30
N LYS A 55 8.11 -11.60 -5.98
CA LYS A 55 8.67 -12.58 -5.03
C LYS A 55 8.31 -14.05 -5.36
N ARG A 56 7.30 -14.31 -6.19
CA ARG A 56 6.86 -15.68 -6.55
C ARG A 56 7.12 -16.05 -8.01
N GLY A 57 8.12 -15.42 -8.64
CA GLY A 57 8.55 -15.79 -10.00
C GLY A 57 7.80 -15.06 -11.13
N GLY A 58 7.26 -13.86 -10.86
CA GLY A 58 6.61 -13.03 -11.87
C GLY A 58 7.57 -12.18 -12.71
N SER A 59 8.84 -12.55 -12.83
CA SER A 59 9.89 -11.76 -13.52
C SER A 59 9.56 -11.49 -14.99
N GLU A 60 8.89 -12.42 -15.68
CA GLU A 60 8.42 -12.21 -17.06
C GLU A 60 7.40 -11.07 -17.21
N LYS A 61 6.68 -10.73 -16.13
CA LYS A 61 5.75 -9.59 -16.13
C LYS A 61 6.46 -8.25 -15.90
N LEU A 62 7.70 -8.27 -15.44
CA LEU A 62 8.45 -7.06 -15.13
C LEU A 62 8.81 -6.26 -16.40
N GLN A 63 8.95 -6.93 -17.55
CA GLN A 63 9.18 -6.23 -18.82
C GLN A 63 7.99 -5.36 -19.24
N TYR A 64 6.79 -5.68 -18.78
CA TYR A 64 5.55 -4.95 -19.06
C TYR A 64 5.15 -4.00 -17.92
N LEU A 65 5.97 -3.91 -16.87
CA LEU A 65 5.66 -3.10 -15.69
C LEU A 65 5.47 -1.62 -16.08
N GLU A 66 6.40 -1.06 -16.84
CA GLU A 66 6.38 0.35 -17.22
C GLU A 66 5.17 0.68 -18.11
N SER A 67 4.98 -0.08 -19.19
CA SER A 67 3.86 0.15 -20.12
C SER A 67 2.49 -0.02 -19.44
N LEU A 68 2.31 -1.04 -18.59
CA LEU A 68 1.04 -1.21 -17.90
C LEU A 68 0.84 -0.15 -16.82
N ALA A 69 1.90 0.26 -16.11
CA ALA A 69 1.83 1.32 -15.11
C ALA A 69 1.39 2.65 -15.74
N GLU A 70 1.97 3.01 -16.90
CA GLU A 70 1.59 4.18 -17.67
C GLU A 70 0.12 4.11 -18.12
N GLN A 71 -0.28 2.99 -18.74
CA GLN A 71 -1.65 2.80 -19.23
C GLN A 71 -2.72 2.94 -18.12
N VAL A 72 -2.55 2.25 -16.98
CA VAL A 72 -3.54 2.31 -15.90
C VAL A 72 -3.54 3.66 -15.18
N TYR A 73 -2.40 4.34 -15.13
CA TYR A 73 -2.30 5.68 -14.57
C TYR A 73 -2.93 6.73 -15.47
N ASP A 74 -2.73 6.65 -16.77
CA ASP A 74 -3.29 7.61 -17.72
C ASP A 74 -4.82 7.51 -17.78
N LEU A 75 -5.35 6.30 -17.88
CA LEU A 75 -6.80 6.06 -18.00
C LEU A 75 -7.55 6.28 -16.68
N ALA A 76 -7.00 5.83 -15.56
CA ALA A 76 -7.76 5.71 -14.31
C ALA A 76 -7.01 6.23 -13.07
N LYS A 77 -5.80 6.77 -13.22
CA LYS A 77 -4.93 7.26 -12.14
C LYS A 77 -4.62 6.18 -11.10
N TRP A 78 -4.63 4.92 -11.53
CA TRP A 78 -4.25 3.79 -10.68
C TRP A 78 -2.76 3.80 -10.40
N HIS A 79 -2.38 3.24 -9.25
CA HIS A 79 -0.99 2.93 -8.95
C HIS A 79 -0.70 1.44 -9.18
N VAL A 80 0.58 1.13 -9.29
CA VAL A 80 1.05 -0.25 -9.27
C VAL A 80 1.45 -0.65 -7.85
N GLU A 81 1.01 -1.82 -7.39
CA GLU A 81 1.43 -2.42 -6.13
C GLU A 81 2.41 -3.57 -6.37
N LEU A 82 3.55 -3.57 -5.67
CA LEU A 82 4.60 -4.59 -5.83
C LEU A 82 4.72 -5.44 -4.58
N TYR A 83 4.42 -6.74 -4.74
CA TYR A 83 4.82 -7.76 -3.77
C TYR A 83 6.21 -8.27 -4.15
N VAL A 84 7.23 -7.69 -3.52
CA VAL A 84 8.65 -7.90 -3.80
C VAL A 84 9.44 -8.01 -2.50
N ASP A 85 10.50 -8.81 -2.50
CA ASP A 85 11.45 -8.82 -1.40
C ASP A 85 12.39 -7.61 -1.52
N SER A 86 12.57 -6.84 -0.45
CA SER A 86 13.37 -5.60 -0.52
C SER A 86 14.79 -5.86 -1.01
N SER A 87 15.33 -7.06 -0.77
CA SER A 87 16.66 -7.45 -1.23
C SER A 87 16.84 -7.40 -2.76
N GLU A 88 15.74 -7.41 -3.51
CA GLU A 88 15.72 -7.29 -4.98
C GLU A 88 15.55 -5.84 -5.45
N LEU A 89 15.17 -4.91 -4.57
CA LEU A 89 14.85 -3.52 -4.96
C LEU A 89 16.03 -2.77 -5.54
N ASP A 90 17.27 -3.13 -5.21
CA ASP A 90 18.44 -2.42 -5.72
C ASP A 90 18.56 -2.51 -7.24
N ASN A 91 18.14 -3.64 -7.82
CA ASN A 91 18.11 -3.85 -9.27
C ASN A 91 16.92 -3.16 -9.96
N LEU A 92 15.91 -2.76 -9.19
CA LEU A 92 14.66 -2.21 -9.70
C LEU A 92 14.55 -0.70 -9.50
N LYS A 93 15.29 -0.13 -8.54
CA LYS A 93 15.06 1.21 -8.01
C LYS A 93 15.00 2.30 -9.09
N ASP A 94 15.87 2.26 -10.10
CA ASP A 94 15.93 3.25 -11.17
C ASP A 94 14.72 3.18 -12.11
N ARG A 95 14.09 2.00 -12.23
CA ARG A 95 12.84 1.81 -12.96
C ARG A 95 11.67 2.27 -12.13
N LEU A 96 11.64 1.92 -10.85
CA LEU A 96 10.54 2.25 -9.94
C LEU A 96 10.32 3.76 -9.77
N ILE A 97 11.40 4.56 -9.75
CA ILE A 97 11.28 6.02 -9.63
C ILE A 97 10.73 6.70 -10.89
N LYS A 98 10.69 6.00 -12.03
CA LYS A 98 10.12 6.52 -13.29
C LYS A 98 8.62 6.23 -13.40
N LEU A 99 8.10 5.29 -12.60
CA LEU A 99 6.70 4.94 -12.64
C LEU A 99 5.85 6.10 -12.09
N PRO A 100 4.67 6.36 -12.67
CA PRO A 100 3.85 7.51 -12.28
C PRO A 100 3.29 7.39 -10.86
N ALA A 101 2.97 6.17 -10.42
CA ALA A 101 2.58 5.88 -9.04
C ALA A 101 2.84 4.42 -8.68
N VAL A 102 3.53 4.19 -7.56
CA VAL A 102 3.91 2.84 -7.11
C VAL A 102 3.87 2.70 -5.59
N SER A 103 3.45 1.54 -5.11
CA SER A 103 3.54 1.13 -3.71
C SER A 103 4.23 -0.22 -3.52
N ILE A 104 4.99 -0.36 -2.44
CA ILE A 104 5.62 -1.63 -2.02
C ILE A 104 4.84 -2.27 -0.89
N ASP A 105 4.58 -3.57 -1.01
CA ASP A 105 3.86 -4.34 -0.01
C ASP A 105 4.68 -4.63 1.26
N HIS A 106 3.96 -4.75 2.37
CA HIS A 106 4.43 -5.36 3.63
C HIS A 106 5.80 -4.86 4.12
N LEU A 107 6.01 -3.53 4.10
CA LEU A 107 7.27 -2.89 4.48
C LEU A 107 8.51 -3.43 3.73
N GLY A 108 8.33 -4.04 2.55
CA GLY A 108 9.41 -4.62 1.77
C GLY A 108 9.93 -5.98 2.28
N LEU A 109 9.27 -6.62 3.26
CA LEU A 109 9.53 -7.99 3.74
C LEU A 109 10.88 -8.25 4.44
N SER A 110 12.01 -7.78 3.92
CA SER A 110 13.34 -8.18 4.40
C SER A 110 14.17 -6.96 4.85
N LYS A 111 15.01 -7.13 5.88
CA LYS A 111 15.90 -6.10 6.39
C LYS A 111 17.01 -5.79 5.39
N LYS A 112 17.43 -6.81 4.65
CA LYS A 112 18.57 -6.76 3.70
C LYS A 112 18.47 -5.61 2.69
N GLY A 113 17.28 -5.31 2.18
CA GLY A 113 17.06 -4.22 1.23
C GLY A 113 16.36 -2.99 1.79
N PHE A 114 16.22 -2.89 3.12
CA PHE A 114 15.47 -1.81 3.76
C PHE A 114 16.05 -0.43 3.47
N LYS A 115 17.39 -0.32 3.34
CA LYS A 115 18.04 0.94 2.94
C LYS A 115 17.59 1.41 1.55
N THR A 116 17.46 0.50 0.59
CA THR A 116 16.97 0.83 -0.76
C THR A 116 15.48 1.19 -0.73
N LEU A 117 14.69 0.53 0.12
CA LEU A 117 13.30 0.92 0.36
C LEU A 117 13.19 2.38 0.85
N LEU A 118 14.00 2.78 1.85
CA LEU A 118 14.01 4.17 2.34
C LEU A 118 14.40 5.16 1.24
N TRP A 119 15.40 4.83 0.43
CA TRP A 119 15.80 5.66 -0.72
C TRP A 119 14.67 5.86 -1.74
N LEU A 120 13.83 4.84 -1.95
CA LEU A 120 12.65 4.91 -2.81
C LEU A 120 11.55 5.76 -2.17
N VAL A 121 11.35 5.64 -0.86
CA VAL A 121 10.38 6.41 -0.06
C VAL A 121 10.66 7.91 -0.13
N GLU A 122 11.94 8.30 -0.01
CA GLU A 122 12.40 9.69 -0.19
C GLU A 122 12.04 10.26 -1.58
N ARG A 123 11.80 9.39 -2.57
CA ARG A 123 11.45 9.73 -3.96
C ARG A 123 9.96 9.54 -4.26
N GLY A 124 9.14 9.38 -3.22
CA GLY A 124 7.69 9.36 -3.34
C GLY A 124 7.06 7.97 -3.48
N VAL A 125 7.85 6.90 -3.51
CA VAL A 125 7.32 5.54 -3.50
C VAL A 125 6.57 5.28 -2.20
N LYS A 126 5.34 4.77 -2.31
CA LYS A 126 4.49 4.47 -1.17
C LYS A 126 4.82 3.10 -0.58
N VAL A 127 4.48 2.87 0.68
CA VAL A 127 4.72 1.60 1.37
C VAL A 127 3.50 1.20 2.18
N LYS A 128 3.09 -0.06 2.03
CA LYS A 128 2.01 -0.66 2.79
C LYS A 128 2.53 -1.06 4.18
N ALA A 129 2.04 -0.40 5.21
CA ALA A 129 2.20 -0.76 6.62
C ALA A 129 1.27 -1.94 6.95
N THR A 130 1.61 -3.11 6.42
CA THR A 130 0.80 -4.33 6.50
C THR A 130 1.69 -5.55 6.69
N GLY A 131 1.12 -6.71 7.03
CA GLY A 131 1.88 -7.97 7.05
C GLY A 131 3.05 -7.98 8.04
N PHE A 132 2.91 -7.31 9.20
CA PHE A 132 3.97 -7.18 10.21
C PHE A 132 4.53 -8.52 10.71
N GLY A 133 3.75 -9.59 10.63
CA GLY A 133 4.20 -10.95 10.93
C GLY A 133 5.07 -11.61 9.86
N ARG A 134 5.37 -10.92 8.75
CA ARG A 134 6.15 -11.44 7.61
C ARG A 134 7.59 -10.95 7.58
N VAL A 135 7.92 -9.93 8.36
CA VAL A 135 9.23 -9.25 8.30
C VAL A 135 10.25 -9.85 9.27
N ASP A 136 11.53 -9.64 8.98
CA ASP A 136 12.68 -10.09 9.79
C ASP A 136 13.37 -8.92 10.55
N PHE A 137 12.65 -7.80 10.75
CA PHE A 137 13.15 -6.60 11.42
C PHE A 137 12.13 -6.01 12.41
N ASP A 138 12.59 -5.07 13.23
CA ASP A 138 11.74 -4.34 14.17
C ASP A 138 10.76 -3.42 13.41
N VAL A 139 9.47 -3.72 13.52
CA VAL A 139 8.41 -3.01 12.80
C VAL A 139 8.27 -1.58 13.30
N LYS A 140 8.40 -1.35 14.62
CA LYS A 140 8.23 -0.01 15.21
C LYS A 140 9.28 0.95 14.66
N GLN A 141 10.54 0.54 14.66
CA GLN A 141 11.65 1.30 14.08
C GLN A 141 11.45 1.49 12.57
N ALA A 142 11.05 0.45 11.84
CA ALA A 142 10.82 0.56 10.40
C ALA A 142 9.72 1.57 10.04
N LEU A 143 8.61 1.60 10.79
CA LEU A 143 7.55 2.59 10.61
C LEU A 143 8.08 4.02 10.85
N GLN A 144 8.86 4.20 11.91
CA GLN A 144 9.47 5.50 12.23
C GLN A 144 10.44 5.97 11.14
N ASP A 145 11.28 5.07 10.64
CA ASP A 145 12.27 5.38 9.60
C ASP A 145 11.59 5.76 8.28
N VAL A 146 10.56 5.01 7.86
CA VAL A 146 9.79 5.33 6.64
C VAL A 146 9.05 6.65 6.80
N CYS A 147 8.41 6.88 7.95
CA CYS A 147 7.70 8.14 8.22
C CYS A 147 8.65 9.34 8.25
N LYS A 148 9.85 9.17 8.82
CA LYS A 148 10.90 10.19 8.82
C LYS A 148 11.40 10.49 7.40
N ALA A 149 11.55 9.47 6.56
CA ALA A 149 11.96 9.65 5.18
C ALA A 149 10.88 10.36 4.35
N ASN A 150 9.61 9.99 4.54
CA ASN A 150 8.47 10.66 3.93
C ASN A 150 7.18 10.39 4.73
N PRO A 151 6.58 11.40 5.39
CA PRO A 151 5.36 11.20 6.19
C PRO A 151 4.13 10.83 5.35
N ASP A 152 4.19 11.00 4.02
CA ASP A 152 3.11 10.70 3.08
C ASP A 152 3.21 9.28 2.49
N ALA A 153 4.23 8.51 2.86
CA ALA A 153 4.54 7.24 2.20
C ALA A 153 3.77 6.04 2.76
N LEU A 154 3.49 6.02 4.07
CA LEU A 154 2.88 4.87 4.72
C LEU A 154 1.36 4.84 4.53
N ILE A 155 0.84 3.67 4.17
CA ILE A 155 -0.61 3.37 4.13
C ILE A 155 -0.86 2.09 4.91
N PHE A 156 -1.75 2.14 5.90
CA PHE A 156 -2.11 0.96 6.69
C PHE A 156 -3.09 0.03 5.97
N GLY A 157 -3.06 -1.24 6.38
CA GLY A 157 -4.00 -2.27 5.97
C GLY A 157 -3.79 -3.52 6.83
N THR A 158 -4.81 -4.37 6.93
CA THR A 158 -4.74 -5.50 7.87
C THR A 158 -4.02 -6.71 7.30
N ASP A 159 -3.85 -6.82 5.97
CA ASP A 159 -3.37 -8.05 5.31
C ASP A 159 -4.20 -9.29 5.71
N ARG A 160 -5.50 -9.16 6.00
CA ARG A 160 -6.38 -10.32 6.21
C ARG A 160 -6.70 -11.01 4.87
N PRO A 161 -6.80 -12.35 4.82
CA PRO A 161 -6.76 -13.32 5.92
C PRO A 161 -5.33 -13.79 6.32
N SER A 162 -4.30 -13.00 6.02
CA SER A 162 -2.89 -13.24 6.35
C SER A 162 -2.35 -14.54 5.76
N THR A 163 -2.81 -14.87 4.56
CA THR A 163 -2.42 -16.07 3.82
C THR A 163 -0.90 -16.21 3.80
N ARG A 164 -0.40 -17.32 4.37
CA ARG A 164 1.03 -17.68 4.47
C ARG A 164 1.90 -16.71 5.29
N ALA A 165 1.32 -15.82 6.08
CA ALA A 165 2.09 -15.03 7.03
C ALA A 165 2.54 -15.95 8.18
N PRO A 166 3.84 -15.94 8.57
CA PRO A 166 4.30 -16.69 9.74
C PRO A 166 3.50 -16.37 11.01
N ARG A 167 3.20 -15.08 11.22
CA ARG A 167 2.22 -14.62 12.20
C ARG A 167 1.08 -13.89 11.49
N PRO A 168 -0.19 -14.25 11.72
CA PRO A 168 -1.32 -13.53 11.16
C PRO A 168 -1.48 -12.15 11.81
N TYR A 169 -2.25 -11.29 11.15
CA TYR A 169 -2.67 -10.00 11.69
C TYR A 169 -3.33 -10.13 13.07
N SER A 170 -3.02 -9.18 13.96
CA SER A 170 -3.70 -8.95 15.24
C SER A 170 -4.03 -7.46 15.38
N ASP A 171 -5.06 -7.09 16.15
CA ASP A 171 -5.34 -5.69 16.47
C ASP A 171 -4.23 -5.02 17.28
N ASP A 172 -3.29 -5.79 17.84
CA ASP A 172 -2.04 -5.27 18.40
C ASP A 172 -1.17 -4.59 17.33
N ASP A 173 -1.31 -4.95 16.06
CA ASP A 173 -0.60 -4.29 14.96
C ASP A 173 -1.07 -2.83 14.80
N ILE A 174 -2.35 -2.53 15.06
CA ILE A 174 -2.88 -1.16 15.11
C ILE A 174 -2.25 -0.40 16.29
N ARG A 175 -2.19 -1.02 17.47
CA ARG A 175 -1.59 -0.41 18.67
C ARG A 175 -0.12 -0.09 18.45
N LEU A 176 0.63 -1.06 17.89
CA LEU A 176 2.04 -0.88 17.54
C LEU A 176 2.25 0.32 16.61
N LEU A 177 1.39 0.49 15.59
CA LEU A 177 1.49 1.62 14.66
C LEU A 177 1.23 2.96 15.37
N ILE A 178 0.19 3.04 16.20
CA ILE A 178 -0.12 4.23 17.00
C ILE A 178 1.05 4.58 17.92
N ASP A 179 1.60 3.59 18.63
CA ASP A 179 2.73 3.76 19.54
C ASP A 179 4.04 4.13 18.80
N ALA A 180 4.18 3.73 17.54
CA ALA A 180 5.34 4.04 16.71
C ALA A 180 5.28 5.48 16.17
N LEU A 181 4.12 5.91 15.70
CA LEU A 181 3.96 7.10 14.87
C LEU A 181 3.30 8.30 15.59
N GLY A 182 2.63 8.07 16.72
CA GLY A 182 1.94 9.12 17.47
C GLY A 182 1.00 9.93 16.59
N GLY A 183 1.23 11.24 16.50
CA GLY A 183 0.41 12.17 15.71
C GLY A 183 0.36 11.88 14.20
N TYR A 184 1.29 11.09 13.66
CA TYR A 184 1.26 10.69 12.24
C TYR A 184 0.35 9.48 11.98
N ALA A 185 -0.13 8.77 13.01
CA ALA A 185 -0.92 7.56 12.83
C ALA A 185 -2.22 7.79 12.05
N GLU A 186 -2.94 8.88 12.33
CA GLU A 186 -4.19 9.24 11.63
C GLU A 186 -3.96 9.38 10.12
N LYS A 187 -2.87 10.04 9.73
CA LYS A 187 -2.48 10.22 8.34
C LYS A 187 -2.22 8.89 7.63
N VAL A 188 -1.58 7.94 8.31
CA VAL A 188 -1.28 6.60 7.78
C VAL A 188 -2.52 5.71 7.68
N PHE A 189 -3.49 5.89 8.58
CA PHE A 189 -4.78 5.19 8.51
C PHE A 189 -5.72 5.76 7.46
N TYR A 190 -5.56 7.04 7.09
CA TYR A 190 -6.58 7.78 6.33
C TYR A 190 -6.01 8.58 5.15
N ASP A 191 -5.43 9.75 5.40
CA ASP A 191 -5.15 10.73 4.35
C ASP A 191 -4.19 10.20 3.26
N ASN A 192 -3.17 9.43 3.65
CA ASN A 192 -2.23 8.84 2.69
C ASN A 192 -2.93 7.83 1.77
N ALA A 193 -3.90 7.07 2.30
CA ALA A 193 -4.69 6.13 1.51
C ALA A 193 -5.60 6.89 0.53
N LEU A 194 -6.31 7.92 0.98
CA LEU A 194 -7.16 8.73 0.08
C LEU A 194 -6.36 9.32 -1.08
N SER A 195 -5.17 9.84 -0.79
CA SER A 195 -4.28 10.39 -1.81
C SER A 195 -3.81 9.31 -2.80
N LEU A 196 -3.36 8.15 -2.32
CA LEU A 196 -2.88 7.10 -3.22
C LEU A 196 -4.00 6.48 -4.07
N TYR A 197 -5.18 6.28 -3.49
CA TYR A 197 -6.31 5.64 -4.17
C TYR A 197 -7.20 6.63 -4.94
N GLN A 198 -6.83 7.92 -4.96
CA GLN A 198 -7.58 8.99 -5.64
C GLN A 198 -9.06 9.02 -5.23
N LEU A 199 -9.32 8.83 -3.93
CA LEU A 199 -10.65 8.85 -3.36
C LEU A 199 -11.01 10.27 -2.95
N SER A 200 -12.16 10.76 -3.37
CA SER A 200 -12.71 12.01 -2.84
C SER A 200 -13.16 11.80 -1.40
N LYS A 201 -12.92 12.81 -0.54
CA LYS A 201 -13.64 12.91 0.74
C LYS A 201 -15.08 13.21 0.36
N THR A 202 -15.94 12.19 0.27
CA THR A 202 -17.38 12.44 0.22
C THR A 202 -17.74 13.09 1.56
N ILE A 203 -17.93 14.41 1.55
CA ILE A 203 -18.58 15.10 2.65
C ILE A 203 -20.05 14.74 2.50
N ASP A 204 -20.51 13.73 3.24
CA ASP A 204 -21.94 13.60 3.50
C ASP A 204 -22.35 14.80 4.35
N LEU A 205 -22.70 15.91 3.69
CA LEU A 205 -23.59 16.92 4.26
C LEU A 205 -24.98 16.30 4.29
N ALA A 206 -25.21 15.40 5.23
CA ALA A 206 -26.56 15.04 5.63
C ALA A 206 -27.17 16.25 6.33
N GLN A 207 -28.12 16.89 5.64
CA GLN A 207 -29.11 17.79 6.22
C GLN A 207 -30.01 17.06 7.22
#